data_AF-A0A699HE27-F1
#
_entry.id   AF-A0A699HE27-F1
#
_cell.length_a   1.000
_cell.length_b   1.000
_cell.length_c   1.000
_cell.angle_alpha   90.00
_cell.angle_beta   90.00
_cell.angle_gamma   90.00
#
_symmetry.space_group_name_H-M   'P 1'
#
loop_
_entity.id
_entity.type
_entity.pdbx_description
1 polymer ?
#
loop_
_entity_poly.entity_id
_entity_poly.type
_entity_poly.pdbx_seq_one_letter_code
_entity_poly.pdbx_strand_id
1 'polypeptide(L)'
;MGDENPICTLGDYSKPSHEGYRNTIELPVGNNVVPRRSDTIRLMQNGCSFRGLRSEDPSQHLKDFLKIVDSLDLDGENKERTRLRLFQFSLRDQASNWLERLPTGSITT
;
A
#
# COMPACT_ATOMS: atom_id res chain seq x y z
N MET A 1 9.45 -14.11 46.18
CA MET A 1 9.96 -13.48 44.95
C MET A 1 9.65 -14.41 43.79
N GLY A 2 9.01 -13.88 42.74
CA GLY A 2 8.71 -14.55 41.46
C GLY A 2 7.37 -15.29 41.45
N ASP A 3 6.40 -15.03 40.58
CA ASP A 3 6.27 -14.07 39.47
C ASP A 3 4.76 -13.96 39.18
N GLU A 4 4.26 -12.72 39.20
CA GLU A 4 2.86 -12.41 38.97
C GLU A 4 2.63 -12.40 37.46
N ASN A 5 1.84 -13.35 36.96
CA ASN A 5 1.43 -13.38 35.55
C ASN A 5 0.44 -12.23 35.33
N PRO A 6 0.78 -11.16 34.57
CA PRO A 6 -0.16 -10.09 34.35
C PRO A 6 -1.28 -10.64 33.48
N ILE A 7 -2.48 -10.75 34.06
CA ILE A 7 -3.70 -11.10 33.31
C ILE A 7 -3.93 -9.98 32.30
N CYS A 8 -3.47 -10.19 31.07
CA CYS A 8 -3.74 -9.30 29.95
C CYS A 8 -5.22 -9.45 29.57
N THR A 9 -6.04 -8.49 29.98
CA THR A 9 -7.44 -8.38 29.55
C THR A 9 -7.49 -8.09 28.05
N LEU A 10 -8.49 -8.63 27.34
CA LEU A 10 -8.71 -8.48 25.89
C LEU A 10 -8.62 -7.01 25.38
N GLY A 11 -8.84 -6.03 26.26
CA GLY A 11 -8.69 -4.60 25.98
C GLY A 11 -7.25 -4.09 25.78
N ASP A 12 -6.22 -4.81 26.25
CA ASP A 12 -4.83 -4.34 26.14
C ASP A 12 -4.22 -4.62 24.74
N TYR A 13 -4.81 -5.54 23.98
CA TYR A 13 -4.46 -5.81 22.56
C TYR A 13 -4.94 -4.70 21.60
N SER A 14 -5.67 -3.69 22.10
CA SER A 14 -6.17 -2.58 21.30
C SER A 14 -5.16 -1.44 21.13
N LYS A 15 -3.96 -1.55 21.73
CA LYS A 15 -2.86 -0.61 21.48
C LYS A 15 -2.07 -1.11 20.27
N PRO A 16 -2.19 -0.50 19.07
CA PRO A 16 -1.25 -0.81 18.01
C PRO A 16 0.13 -0.36 18.46
N SER A 17 1.01 -1.32 18.76
CA SER A 17 2.43 -1.02 18.93
C SER A 17 2.93 -0.45 17.61
N HIS A 18 3.06 0.87 17.54
CA HIS A 18 3.69 1.58 16.43
C HIS A 18 5.22 1.45 16.49
N GLU A 19 5.74 0.51 17.28
CA GLU A 19 7.18 0.27 17.42
C GLU A 19 7.59 -0.88 16.49
N GLY A 20 7.70 -0.55 15.20
CA GLY A 20 8.26 -1.46 14.20
C GLY A 20 7.75 -1.24 12.77
N TYR A 21 6.57 -0.63 12.61
CA TYR A 21 6.03 -0.34 11.28
C TYR A 21 6.56 0.98 10.73
N ARG A 22 7.83 0.98 10.31
CA ARG A 22 8.40 2.08 9.52
C ARG A 22 7.94 1.92 8.08
N ASN A 23 6.90 2.66 7.69
CA ASN A 23 6.56 2.83 6.28
C ASN A 23 7.77 3.43 5.54
N THR A 24 8.15 2.85 4.42
CA THR A 24 9.21 3.32 3.49
C THR A 24 8.89 4.69 2.87
N ILE A 25 7.64 5.16 3.00
CA ILE A 25 7.16 6.42 2.46
C ILE A 25 6.80 7.33 3.64
N GLU A 26 7.57 8.40 3.83
CA GLU A 26 7.23 9.44 4.81
C GLU A 26 6.04 10.27 4.32
N LEU A 27 5.01 10.41 5.17
CA LEU A 27 3.84 11.25 4.90
C LEU A 27 3.99 12.60 5.64
N PRO A 28 3.92 13.76 4.95
CA PRO A 28 3.69 15.02 5.63
C PRO A 28 2.23 15.11 6.11
N VAL A 29 2.04 15.63 7.33
CA VAL A 29 0.72 15.86 7.94
C VAL A 29 0.04 17.00 7.19
N GLY A 30 -1.09 16.71 6.53
CA GLY A 30 -1.77 17.64 5.65
C GLY A 30 -3.24 17.25 5.43
N ASN A 31 -4.11 18.18 5.79
CA ASN A 31 -5.56 18.13 5.95
C ASN A 31 -6.38 17.57 4.75
N ASN A 32 -7.40 16.77 5.08
CA ASN A 32 -8.76 16.70 4.48
C ASN A 32 -8.94 16.73 2.94
N VAL A 33 -8.94 15.55 2.33
CA VAL A 33 -10.08 14.90 1.63
C VAL A 33 -9.49 13.59 1.16
N VAL A 34 -9.85 12.52 1.86
CA VAL A 34 -9.44 11.19 1.48
C VAL A 34 -10.43 10.73 0.41
N PRO A 35 -10.04 10.59 -0.88
CA PRO A 35 -10.92 9.93 -1.85
C PRO A 35 -11.25 8.58 -1.26
N ARG A 36 -12.53 8.22 -1.24
CA ARG A 36 -13.13 6.99 -0.68
C ARG A 36 -12.23 5.75 -0.92
N ARG A 37 -11.19 5.59 -0.07
CA ARG A 37 -9.98 4.79 -0.36
C ARG A 37 -10.33 3.33 -0.65
N SER A 38 -11.39 2.85 -0.02
CA SER A 38 -11.84 1.46 -0.14
C SER A 38 -12.24 1.09 -1.57
N ASP A 39 -12.94 1.95 -2.31
CA ASP A 39 -13.41 1.60 -3.65
C ASP A 39 -12.29 1.66 -4.69
N THR A 40 -11.39 2.63 -4.57
CA THR A 40 -10.19 2.72 -5.42
C THR A 40 -9.23 1.55 -5.18
N ILE A 41 -9.00 1.19 -3.91
CA ILE A 41 -8.16 0.03 -3.56
C ILE A 41 -8.81 -1.27 -4.05
N ARG A 42 -10.13 -1.45 -3.88
CA ARG A 42 -10.86 -2.61 -4.42
C ARG A 42 -10.76 -2.67 -5.94
N LEU A 43 -10.84 -1.54 -6.63
CA LEU A 43 -10.70 -1.48 -8.09
C LEU A 43 -9.30 -1.87 -8.55
N MET A 44 -8.25 -1.41 -7.87
CA MET A 44 -6.86 -1.82 -8.14
C MET A 44 -6.68 -3.32 -7.96
N GLN A 45 -7.16 -3.84 -6.84
CA GLN A 45 -7.01 -5.23 -6.46
C GLN A 45 -7.79 -6.20 -7.35
N ASN A 46 -8.94 -5.76 -7.88
CA ASN A 46 -9.79 -6.61 -8.73
C ASN A 46 -9.53 -6.39 -10.23
N GLY A 47 -9.04 -5.22 -10.63
CA GLY A 47 -8.87 -4.81 -12.02
C GLY A 47 -7.45 -4.90 -12.56
N CYS A 48 -6.42 -4.90 -11.71
CA CYS A 48 -5.02 -4.94 -12.15
C CYS A 48 -4.07 -5.66 -11.18
N SER A 49 -4.55 -6.68 -10.45
CA SER A 49 -3.69 -7.47 -9.57
C SER A 49 -2.56 -8.16 -10.34
N PHE A 50 -1.32 -8.05 -9.86
CA PHE A 50 -0.14 -8.73 -10.40
C PHE A 50 0.59 -9.49 -9.30
N ARG A 51 0.65 -10.82 -9.43
CA ARG A 51 1.25 -11.71 -8.42
C ARG A 51 2.73 -11.99 -8.67
N GLY A 52 3.24 -11.64 -9.85
CA GLY A 52 4.61 -11.91 -10.27
C GLY A 52 4.81 -13.34 -10.79
N LEU A 53 3.76 -13.97 -11.28
CA LEU A 53 3.80 -15.31 -11.86
C LEU A 53 4.38 -15.26 -13.27
N ARG A 54 5.04 -16.35 -13.71
CA ARG A 54 5.55 -16.48 -15.09
C ARG A 54 4.46 -16.43 -16.16
N SER A 55 3.22 -16.73 -15.78
CA SER A 55 2.05 -16.72 -16.66
C SER A 55 1.42 -15.33 -16.82
N GLU A 56 1.78 -14.38 -15.95
CA GLU A 56 1.28 -13.01 -16.01
C GLU A 56 2.19 -12.16 -16.92
N ASP A 57 1.60 -11.24 -17.67
CA ASP A 57 2.35 -10.31 -18.52
C ASP A 57 2.54 -8.95 -17.81
N PRO A 58 3.79 -8.55 -17.48
CA PRO A 58 4.05 -7.28 -16.80
C PRO A 58 3.64 -6.05 -17.62
N SER A 59 3.70 -6.14 -18.95
CA SER A 59 3.35 -5.02 -19.83
C SER A 59 1.85 -4.77 -19.85
N GLN A 60 1.05 -5.84 -19.85
CA GLN A 60 -0.39 -5.82 -19.78
C GLN A 60 -0.84 -5.30 -18.42
N HIS A 61 -0.21 -5.77 -17.33
CA HIS A 61 -0.45 -5.21 -15.99
C HIS A 61 -0.25 -3.70 -15.96
N LEU A 62 0.86 -3.19 -16.51
CA LEU A 62 1.13 -1.74 -16.52
C LEU A 62 0.07 -0.96 -17.30
N LYS A 63 -0.40 -1.49 -18.44
CA LYS A 63 -1.49 -0.88 -19.24
C LYS A 63 -2.80 -0.83 -18.46
N ASP A 64 -3.18 -1.92 -17.81
CA ASP A 64 -4.43 -2.01 -17.05
C ASP A 64 -4.38 -1.09 -15.81
N PHE A 65 -3.25 -1.07 -15.12
CA PHE A 65 -3.00 -0.15 -14.01
C PHE A 65 -3.12 1.32 -14.45
N LEU A 66 -2.44 1.69 -15.54
CA LEU A 66 -2.51 3.04 -16.13
C LEU A 66 -3.94 3.45 -16.46
N LYS A 67 -4.68 2.57 -17.13
CA LYS A 67 -6.07 2.81 -17.51
C LYS A 67 -6.96 3.08 -16.30
N ILE A 68 -6.77 2.33 -15.20
CA ILE A 68 -7.55 2.56 -13.99
C ILE A 68 -7.11 3.87 -13.32
N VAL A 69 -5.81 4.14 -13.19
CA VAL A 69 -5.34 5.38 -12.57
C VAL A 69 -5.75 6.62 -13.36
N ASP A 70 -5.76 6.57 -14.69
CA ASP A 70 -6.23 7.68 -15.53
C ASP A 70 -7.75 7.89 -15.44
N SER A 71 -8.51 6.88 -15.01
CA SER A 71 -9.94 7.02 -14.72
C SER A 71 -10.22 7.65 -13.35
N LEU A 72 -9.20 7.76 -12.49
CA LEU A 72 -9.32 8.43 -11.21
C LEU A 72 -9.14 9.93 -11.42
N ASP A 73 -10.08 10.71 -10.90
CA ASP A 73 -10.01 12.17 -10.87
C ASP A 73 -8.95 12.62 -9.85
N LEU A 74 -7.68 12.52 -10.23
CA LEU A 74 -6.52 12.87 -9.41
C LEU A 74 -6.05 14.27 -9.76
N ASP A 75 -5.97 15.14 -8.75
CA ASP A 75 -5.36 16.47 -8.87
C ASP A 75 -3.93 16.38 -9.44
N GLY A 76 -3.64 17.22 -10.44
CA GLY A 76 -2.43 17.13 -11.27
C GLY A 76 -1.11 17.18 -10.47
N GLU A 77 -1.05 17.98 -9.41
CA GLU A 77 0.14 18.13 -8.56
C GLU A 77 0.44 16.85 -7.74
N ASN A 78 -0.59 16.07 -7.41
CA ASN A 78 -0.46 14.83 -6.62
C ASN A 78 -0.69 13.56 -7.45
N LYS A 79 -0.88 13.67 -8.77
CA LYS A 79 -1.21 12.53 -9.65
C LYS A 79 -0.13 11.47 -9.62
N GLU A 80 1.13 11.85 -9.79
CA GLU A 80 2.25 10.90 -9.82
C GLU A 80 2.51 10.25 -8.44
N ARG A 81 2.46 11.05 -7.38
CA ARG A 81 2.58 10.57 -5.99
C ARG A 81 1.45 9.58 -5.65
N THR A 82 0.23 9.89 -6.05
CA THR A 82 -0.93 9.02 -5.81
C THR A 82 -0.85 7.76 -6.66
N ARG A 83 -0.40 7.87 -7.91
CA ARG A 83 -0.15 6.72 -8.78
C ARG A 83 0.87 5.75 -8.16
N LEU A 84 2.02 6.24 -7.70
CA LEU A 84 3.01 5.40 -7.01
C LEU A 84 2.44 4.73 -5.75
N ARG A 85 1.62 5.46 -4.99
CA ARG A 85 0.92 4.87 -3.83
C ARG A 85 -0.10 3.81 -4.24
N LEU A 86 -0.78 3.97 -5.37
CA LEU A 86 -1.75 2.98 -5.85
C LEU A 86 -1.08 1.74 -6.43
N PHE A 87 0.12 1.89 -7.01
CA PHE A 87 0.89 0.80 -7.58
C PHE A 87 1.20 -0.30 -6.56
N GLN A 88 1.50 0.05 -5.31
CA GLN A 88 1.73 -0.97 -4.27
C GLN A 88 0.50 -1.88 -4.03
N PHE A 89 -0.72 -1.36 -4.26
CA PHE A 89 -1.96 -2.12 -4.08
C PHE A 89 -2.33 -2.98 -5.29
N SER A 90 -1.72 -2.73 -6.45
CA SER A 90 -1.86 -3.59 -7.62
C SER A 90 -0.94 -4.82 -7.54
N LEU A 91 0.13 -4.78 -6.74
CA LEU A 91 1.02 -5.92 -6.52
C LEU A 91 0.47 -6.89 -5.47
N ARG A 92 0.74 -8.18 -5.66
CA ARG A 92 0.36 -9.29 -4.78
C ARG A 92 1.50 -10.29 -4.65
N ASP A 93 1.41 -11.16 -3.63
CA ASP A 93 2.27 -12.32 -3.44
C ASP A 93 3.77 -12.00 -3.68
N GLN A 94 4.39 -12.64 -4.67
CA GLN A 94 5.81 -12.51 -4.97
C GLN A 94 6.18 -11.10 -5.43
N ALA A 95 5.29 -10.41 -6.15
CA ALA A 95 5.53 -9.03 -6.58
C ALA A 95 5.46 -8.04 -5.43
N SER A 96 4.56 -8.26 -4.46
CA SER A 96 4.49 -7.45 -3.23
C SER A 96 5.76 -7.63 -2.40
N ASN A 97 6.20 -8.88 -2.20
CA ASN A 97 7.43 -9.19 -1.48
C ASN A 97 8.67 -8.59 -2.15
N TRP A 98 8.69 -8.49 -3.48
CA TRP A 98 9.78 -7.80 -4.19
C TRP A 98 9.82 -6.31 -3.85
N LEU A 99 8.67 -5.63 -3.85
CA LEU A 99 8.58 -4.21 -3.53
C LEU A 99 9.03 -3.93 -2.08
N GLU A 100 8.63 -4.76 -1.12
CA GLU A 100 9.01 -4.62 0.29
C GLU A 100 10.49 -4.88 0.56
N ARG A 101 11.16 -5.63 -0.31
CA ARG A 101 12.60 -5.90 -0.22
C ARG A 101 13.47 -4.78 -0.78
N LEU A 102 12.88 -3.78 -1.43
CA LEU A 102 13.63 -2.63 -1.92
C LEU A 102 14.08 -1.75 -0.73
N PRO A 103 15.34 -1.29 -0.71
CA PRO A 103 15.78 -0.36 0.33
C PRO A 103 14.99 0.95 0.26
N THR A 104 14.79 1.57 1.42
CA THR A 104 14.10 2.87 1.53
C THR A 104 14.77 3.92 0.64
N GLY A 105 13.96 4.63 -0.15
CA GLY A 105 14.45 5.60 -1.14
C GLY A 105 14.82 5.01 -2.50
N SER A 106 14.59 3.71 -2.75
CA SER A 106 14.80 3.12 -4.09
C SER A 106 13.83 3.66 -5.15
N ILE A 107 12.65 4.11 -4.72
CA ILE A 107 11.64 4.71 -5.58
C ILE A 107 11.50 6.16 -5.15
N THR A 108 12.34 7.02 -5.72
CA THR A 108 12.23 8.47 -5.59
C THR A 108 11.21 9.00 -6.61
N THR A 109 10.36 9.92 -6.17
CA THR A 109 9.46 10.74 -7.03
C THR A 109 10.26 11.86 -7.67
#